data_AF-A0A7L3S935-F1
#
_entry.id   AF-A0A7L3S935-F1
#
_cell.length_a   1.000
_cell.length_b   1.000
_cell.length_c   1.000
_cell.angle_alpha   90.00
_cell.angle_beta   90.00
_cell.angle_gamma   90.00
#
_symmetry.space_group_name_H-M   'P 1'
#
loop_
_entity.id
_entity.type
_entity.pdbx_description
1 polymer ?
#
loop_
_entity_poly.entity_id
_entity_poly.type
_entity_poly.pdbx_seq_one_letter_code
_entity_poly.pdbx_strand_id
1 'polypeptide(L)'
;LEDLQDAFDFCYKVHYQPGEDRTSDPQYAQQVQALQAKLQILDRQRREVLAQMQQLLGRSETLRDFLQQELGAWQERQQRACMGAPADTSLHLLETGLFQLRQLLRALGELRQKVTYERDPLKEETPLLERRLQELLTYLLKSAFVVEQQPSMPNACKRPLVLRTTSKFSARARLLVRLHDRNHGMEARIHIDRFRKFNILTSSSKTLLAGDNPQDGLVCDFQYLTLREQKDSRSGKGGKGSGEGPLVVTEELHLITFTLAAWASILWFNMLNSVSGDPMDQQFFSKPPPAPWPRLAEVLSWQFESVAERGLSRDHLLMLAEKLFGKA
;
A
#
# COMPACT_ATOMS: atom_id res chain seq x y z
N LEU A 1 -0.62 -2.12 30.40
CA LEU A 1 -1.63 -1.03 30.34
C LEU A 1 -3.03 -1.61 30.48
N GLU A 2 -3.35 -2.59 29.63
CA GLU A 2 -4.53 -3.45 29.68
C GLU A 2 -5.01 -3.85 31.09
N ASP A 3 -4.21 -4.59 31.85
CA ASP A 3 -4.63 -5.09 33.17
C ASP A 3 -4.84 -3.96 34.20
N LEU A 4 -4.07 -2.87 34.10
CA LEU A 4 -4.23 -1.69 34.97
C LEU A 4 -5.55 -0.97 34.70
N GLN A 5 -5.99 -0.95 33.44
CA GLN A 5 -7.27 -0.44 33.01
C GLN A 5 -8.41 -1.28 33.61
N ASP A 6 -8.34 -2.60 33.41
CA ASP A 6 -9.39 -3.52 33.85
C ASP A 6 -9.53 -3.50 35.38
N ALA A 7 -8.41 -3.41 36.09
CA ALA A 7 -8.38 -3.25 37.55
C ALA A 7 -8.93 -1.89 38.03
N PHE A 8 -8.76 -0.81 37.26
CA PHE A 8 -9.37 0.49 37.58
C PHE A 8 -10.88 0.46 37.32
N ASP A 9 -11.32 -0.02 36.15
CA ASP A 9 -12.72 -0.10 35.74
C ASP A 9 -13.55 -0.92 36.72
N PHE A 10 -13.01 -2.06 37.17
CA PHE A 10 -13.63 -2.88 38.21
C PHE A 10 -13.82 -2.09 39.50
N CYS A 11 -12.76 -1.47 40.01
CA CYS A 11 -12.85 -0.69 41.25
C CYS A 11 -13.78 0.52 41.12
N TYR A 12 -13.79 1.20 39.97
CA TYR A 12 -14.66 2.35 39.75
C TYR A 12 -16.13 1.94 39.80
N LYS A 13 -16.50 0.86 39.09
CA LYS A 13 -17.88 0.34 39.07
C LYS A 13 -18.34 -0.16 40.44
N VAL A 14 -17.43 -0.71 41.24
CA VAL A 14 -17.75 -1.26 42.57
C VAL A 14 -17.86 -0.17 43.64
N HIS A 15 -16.97 0.83 43.61
CA HIS A 15 -16.82 1.81 44.69
C HIS A 15 -17.44 3.18 44.40
N TYR A 16 -17.74 3.50 43.14
CA TYR A 16 -18.32 4.79 42.76
C TYR A 16 -19.78 4.63 42.30
N GLN A 17 -20.73 5.14 43.09
CA GLN A 17 -22.15 5.19 42.75
C GLN A 17 -22.58 6.66 42.57
N PRO A 18 -23.00 7.09 41.36
CA PRO A 18 -23.43 8.47 41.13
C PRO A 18 -24.73 8.78 41.91
N GLY A 19 -24.72 9.85 42.72
CA GLY A 19 -25.95 10.39 43.34
C GLY A 19 -26.19 10.05 44.81
N GLU A 20 -25.33 9.24 45.45
CA GLU A 20 -25.36 9.07 46.91
C GLU A 20 -24.40 10.06 47.59
N ASP A 21 -24.92 10.99 48.40
CA ASP A 21 -24.12 11.99 49.12
C ASP A 21 -23.45 11.35 50.35
N ARG A 22 -22.40 10.55 50.10
CA ARG A 22 -21.58 9.86 51.12
C ARG A 22 -20.29 10.61 51.47
N THR A 23 -20.21 11.90 51.13
CA THR A 23 -19.05 12.76 51.32
C THR A 23 -18.55 12.85 52.77
N SER A 24 -19.42 12.56 53.75
CA SER A 24 -19.08 12.54 55.18
C SER A 24 -18.56 11.20 55.70
N ASP A 25 -18.57 10.12 54.89
CA ASP A 25 -18.09 8.79 55.28
C ASP A 25 -16.57 8.66 55.04
N PRO A 26 -15.75 8.47 56.11
CA PRO A 26 -14.30 8.33 55.98
C PRO A 26 -13.88 7.08 55.18
N GLN A 27 -14.67 6.01 55.14
CA GLN A 27 -14.38 4.84 54.32
C GLN A 27 -14.59 5.14 52.83
N TYR A 28 -15.65 5.89 52.50
CA TYR A 28 -15.90 6.34 51.13
C TYR A 28 -14.80 7.29 50.64
N ALA A 29 -14.36 8.22 51.48
CA ALA A 29 -13.24 9.11 51.16
C ALA A 29 -11.94 8.35 50.85
N GLN A 30 -11.61 7.30 51.62
CA GLN A 30 -10.45 6.44 51.34
C GLN A 30 -10.59 5.66 50.03
N GLN A 31 -11.78 5.18 49.69
CA GLN A 31 -12.03 4.46 48.43
C GLN A 31 -11.89 5.39 47.22
N VAL A 32 -12.40 6.62 47.30
CA VAL A 32 -12.22 7.65 46.27
C VAL A 32 -10.73 8.01 46.11
N GLN A 33 -9.99 8.13 47.21
CA GLN A 33 -8.55 8.41 47.17
C GLN A 33 -7.74 7.26 46.53
N ALA A 34 -8.12 6.00 46.78
CA ALA A 34 -7.51 4.84 46.15
C ALA A 34 -7.81 4.77 44.64
N LEU A 35 -9.03 5.12 44.22
CA LEU A 35 -9.40 5.25 42.81
C LEU A 35 -8.58 6.35 42.11
N GLN A 36 -8.42 7.51 42.77
CA GLN A 36 -7.61 8.61 42.27
C GLN A 36 -6.15 8.19 42.04
N ALA A 37 -5.55 7.45 42.99
CA ALA A 37 -4.18 6.95 42.87
C ALA A 37 -4.03 5.96 41.71
N LYS A 38 -4.98 5.04 41.53
CA LYS A 38 -5.00 4.12 40.38
C LYS A 38 -5.11 4.88 39.06
N LEU A 39 -5.95 5.91 38.99
CA LEU A 39 -6.10 6.76 37.80
C LEU A 39 -4.80 7.52 37.47
N GLN A 40 -4.08 8.03 38.47
CA GLN A 40 -2.79 8.72 38.26
C GLN A 40 -1.71 7.77 37.72
N ILE A 41 -1.64 6.54 38.23
CA ILE A 41 -0.71 5.52 37.71
C ILE A 41 -1.03 5.21 36.25
N LEU A 42 -2.33 5.08 35.94
CA LEU A 42 -2.82 4.81 34.60
C LEU A 42 -2.52 5.97 33.63
N ASP A 43 -2.74 7.23 34.02
CA ASP A 43 -2.36 8.41 33.22
C ASP A 43 -0.85 8.48 32.96
N ARG A 44 -0.01 8.24 33.99
CA ARG A 44 1.46 8.19 33.82
C ARG A 44 1.88 7.16 32.79
N GLN A 45 1.32 5.95 32.86
CA GLN A 45 1.62 4.87 31.93
C GLN A 45 1.17 5.19 30.49
N ARG A 46 0.03 5.87 30.31
CA ARG A 46 -0.41 6.32 28.98
C ARG A 46 0.51 7.37 28.37
N ARG A 47 0.97 8.35 29.16
CA ARG A 47 1.95 9.35 28.71
C ARG A 47 3.27 8.72 28.30
N GLU A 48 3.72 7.70 29.05
CA GLU A 48 4.93 6.95 28.73
C GLU A 48 4.80 6.18 27.40
N VAL A 49 3.66 5.50 27.19
CA VAL A 49 3.36 4.82 25.92
C VAL A 49 3.28 5.81 24.75
N LEU A 50 2.64 6.97 24.93
CA LEU A 50 2.58 8.03 23.91
C LEU A 50 3.97 8.53 23.53
N ALA A 51 4.83 8.82 24.51
CA ALA A 51 6.20 9.25 24.26
C ALA A 51 6.99 8.18 23.47
N GLN A 52 6.80 6.89 23.81
CA GLN A 52 7.40 5.79 23.06
C GLN A 52 6.88 5.71 21.62
N MET A 53 5.56 5.87 21.40
CA MET A 53 4.96 5.91 20.05
C MET A 53 5.52 7.06 19.21
N GLN A 54 5.60 8.27 19.78
CA GLN A 54 6.15 9.44 19.10
C GLN A 54 7.61 9.22 18.71
N GLN A 55 8.41 8.64 19.61
CA GLN A 55 9.82 8.32 19.34
C GLN A 55 9.96 7.24 18.25
N LEU A 56 9.12 6.20 18.28
CA LEU A 56 9.10 5.14 17.25
C LEU A 56 8.70 5.71 15.88
N LEU A 57 7.72 6.61 15.82
CA LEU A 57 7.34 7.31 14.59
C LEU A 57 8.46 8.19 14.06
N GLY A 58 9.13 8.97 14.92
CA GLY A 58 10.27 9.80 14.52
C GLY A 58 11.40 8.96 13.92
N ARG A 59 11.75 7.83 14.54
CA ARG A 59 12.73 6.87 13.98
C ARG A 59 12.27 6.28 12.65
N SER A 60 10.97 6.01 12.51
CA SER A 60 10.37 5.47 11.29
C SER A 60 10.42 6.47 10.14
N GLU A 61 10.23 7.77 10.42
CA GLU A 61 10.37 8.86 9.45
C GLU A 61 11.82 9.01 8.97
N THR A 62 12.80 8.97 9.88
CA THR A 62 14.22 8.98 9.49
C THR A 62 14.58 7.77 8.61
N LEU A 63 14.08 6.58 8.98
CA LEU A 63 14.30 5.36 8.19
C LEU A 63 13.63 5.45 6.81
N ARG A 64 12.44 6.03 6.72
CA ARG A 64 11.76 6.31 5.44
C ARG A 64 12.63 7.18 4.55
N ASP A 65 13.16 8.28 5.07
CA ASP A 65 13.96 9.24 4.28
C ASP A 65 15.24 8.58 3.75
N PHE A 66 15.89 7.76 4.58
CA PHE A 66 17.02 6.94 4.17
C PHE A 66 16.64 5.94 3.06
N LEU A 67 15.52 5.21 3.23
CA LEU A 67 15.03 4.26 2.24
C LEU A 67 14.68 4.94 0.91
N GLN A 68 14.21 6.19 0.94
CA GLN A 68 13.93 6.97 -0.26
C GLN A 68 15.20 7.26 -1.06
N GLN A 69 16.26 7.68 -0.37
CA GLN A 69 17.55 7.94 -0.98
C GLN A 69 18.15 6.64 -1.55
N GLU A 70 18.10 5.56 -0.78
CA GLU A 70 18.62 4.26 -1.22
C GLU A 70 17.82 3.68 -2.39
N LEU A 71 16.50 3.88 -2.43
CA LEU A 71 15.66 3.44 -3.55
C LEU A 71 16.02 4.20 -4.84
N GLY A 72 16.18 5.52 -4.75
CA GLY A 72 16.64 6.34 -5.87
C GLY A 72 18.03 5.91 -6.36
N ALA A 73 18.97 5.73 -5.44
CA ALA A 73 20.32 5.26 -5.75
C ALA A 73 20.33 3.85 -6.36
N TRP A 74 19.45 2.95 -5.89
CA TRP A 74 19.27 1.63 -6.48
C TRP A 74 18.70 1.70 -7.90
N GLN A 75 17.69 2.56 -8.15
CA GLN A 75 17.13 2.76 -9.49
C GLN A 75 18.20 3.26 -10.47
N GLU A 76 19.03 4.22 -10.06
CA GLU A 76 20.14 4.71 -10.89
C GLU A 76 21.16 3.59 -11.18
N ARG A 77 21.52 2.80 -10.17
CA ARG A 77 22.41 1.65 -10.36
C ARG A 77 21.82 0.64 -11.33
N GLN A 78 20.51 0.36 -11.23
CA GLN A 78 19.82 -0.54 -12.15
C GLN A 78 19.80 0.02 -13.58
N GLN A 79 19.58 1.32 -13.77
CA GLN A 79 19.65 1.97 -15.08
C GLN A 79 21.05 1.85 -15.69
N ARG A 80 22.10 2.12 -14.91
CA ARG A 80 23.49 1.95 -15.36
C ARG A 80 23.82 0.50 -15.70
N ALA A 81 23.34 -0.46 -14.90
CA ALA A 81 23.47 -1.89 -15.18
C ALA A 81 22.79 -2.28 -16.48
N CYS A 82 21.63 -1.69 -16.79
CA CYS A 82 20.92 -1.92 -18.06
C CYS A 82 21.74 -1.46 -19.28
N MET A 83 22.60 -0.45 -19.12
CA MET A 83 23.53 0.01 -20.15
C MET A 83 24.83 -0.80 -20.19
N GLY A 84 25.00 -1.79 -19.31
CA GLY A 84 26.16 -2.68 -19.26
C GLY A 84 27.24 -2.28 -18.25
N ALA A 85 26.99 -1.30 -17.38
CA ALA A 85 27.92 -0.95 -16.31
C ALA A 85 27.97 -2.07 -15.24
N PRO A 86 29.14 -2.36 -14.64
CA PRO A 86 29.22 -3.21 -13.46
C PRO A 86 28.62 -2.46 -12.27
N ALA A 87 27.38 -2.76 -11.92
CA ALA A 87 26.70 -2.17 -10.76
C ALA A 87 26.04 -3.28 -9.95
N ASP A 88 26.14 -3.17 -8.64
CA ASP A 88 25.37 -4.03 -7.73
C ASP A 88 23.92 -3.54 -7.70
N THR A 89 23.00 -4.39 -8.16
CA THR A 89 21.55 -4.16 -8.16
C THR A 89 20.85 -4.95 -7.05
N SER A 90 21.59 -5.39 -6.02
CA SER A 90 21.03 -6.09 -4.87
C SER A 90 19.96 -5.24 -4.14
N LEU A 91 18.87 -5.89 -3.74
CA LEU A 91 17.72 -5.28 -3.05
C LEU A 91 17.79 -5.44 -1.52
N HIS A 92 18.81 -6.14 -1.01
CA HIS A 92 18.91 -6.55 0.38
C HIS A 92 18.80 -5.39 1.39
N LEU A 93 19.45 -4.26 1.10
CA LEU A 93 19.41 -3.09 1.99
C LEU A 93 18.00 -2.50 2.10
N LEU A 94 17.28 -2.45 0.98
CA LEU A 94 15.90 -1.96 0.93
C LEU A 94 14.95 -2.94 1.63
N GLU A 95 15.08 -4.25 1.40
CA GLU A 95 14.29 -5.28 2.08
C GLU A 95 14.48 -5.22 3.61
N THR A 96 15.73 -5.07 4.06
CA THR A 96 16.06 -4.98 5.50
C THR A 96 15.44 -3.74 6.15
N GLY A 97 15.60 -2.56 5.53
CA GLY A 97 15.05 -1.33 6.11
C GLY A 97 13.51 -1.29 6.06
N LEU A 98 12.89 -1.79 4.98
CA LEU A 98 11.43 -1.88 4.88
C LEU A 98 10.86 -2.89 5.88
N PHE A 99 11.57 -3.99 6.15
CA PHE A 99 11.21 -4.94 7.20
C PHE A 99 11.26 -4.30 8.59
N GLN A 100 12.33 -3.55 8.91
CA GLN A 100 12.44 -2.82 10.16
C GLN A 100 11.31 -1.80 10.33
N LEU A 101 11.02 -1.03 9.29
CA LEU A 101 9.89 -0.09 9.27
C LEU A 101 8.56 -0.82 9.56
N ARG A 102 8.30 -1.95 8.89
CA ARG A 102 7.10 -2.77 9.15
C ARG A 102 7.00 -3.28 10.59
N GLN A 103 8.11 -3.74 11.19
CA GLN A 103 8.10 -4.22 12.58
C GLN A 103 7.78 -3.08 13.56
N LEU A 104 8.33 -1.89 13.33
CA LEU A 104 8.04 -0.70 14.13
C LEU A 104 6.57 -0.28 13.99
N LEU A 105 6.01 -0.33 12.78
CA LEU A 105 4.60 -0.04 12.51
C LEU A 105 3.66 -1.04 13.20
N ARG A 106 4.02 -2.32 13.22
CA ARG A 106 3.26 -3.37 13.93
C ARG A 106 3.26 -3.13 15.43
N ALA A 107 4.43 -2.85 16.02
CA ALA A 107 4.54 -2.53 17.44
C ALA A 107 3.66 -1.32 17.82
N LEU A 108 3.60 -0.29 16.96
CA LEU A 108 2.72 0.86 17.17
C LEU A 108 1.24 0.50 17.04
N GLY A 109 0.87 -0.36 16.10
CA GLY A 109 -0.50 -0.87 15.95
C GLY A 109 -0.96 -1.76 17.10
N GLU A 110 -0.08 -2.55 17.71
CA GLU A 110 -0.37 -3.37 18.89
C GLU A 110 -0.60 -2.50 20.13
N LEU A 111 0.14 -1.40 20.28
CA LEU A 111 -0.03 -0.43 21.37
C LEU A 111 -1.33 0.40 21.26
N ARG A 112 -2.02 0.38 20.12
CA ARG A 112 -3.27 1.12 19.83
C ARG A 112 -4.50 0.54 20.54
N GLN A 113 -4.45 -0.73 20.95
CA GLN A 113 -5.59 -1.37 21.61
C GLN A 113 -5.58 -1.03 23.11
N LYS A 114 -6.31 0.04 23.51
CA LYS A 114 -7.26 0.08 24.66
C LYS A 114 -7.67 1.49 25.14
N VAL A 115 -9.01 1.65 25.23
CA VAL A 115 -9.92 2.48 26.07
C VAL A 115 -9.52 3.91 26.48
N THR A 116 -10.51 4.82 26.46
CA THR A 116 -10.36 6.28 26.52
C THR A 116 -11.21 6.92 27.64
N TYR A 117 -10.82 8.06 28.23
CA TYR A 117 -11.62 8.88 29.18
C TYR A 117 -11.66 10.38 28.78
N GLU A 118 -12.28 11.29 29.56
CA GLU A 118 -12.53 12.69 29.14
C GLU A 118 -11.30 13.59 28.96
N ARG A 119 -10.22 13.40 29.74
CA ARG A 119 -8.94 14.13 29.60
C ARG A 119 -7.78 13.20 29.24
N ASP A 120 -8.08 12.22 28.41
CA ASP A 120 -7.12 11.21 28.03
C ASP A 120 -6.15 11.78 27.00
N PRO A 121 -4.84 11.86 27.29
CA PRO A 121 -3.86 12.34 26.32
C PRO A 121 -3.84 11.48 25.04
N LEU A 122 -4.28 10.22 25.10
CA LEU A 122 -4.45 9.39 23.91
C LEU A 122 -5.55 9.92 22.99
N LYS A 123 -6.60 10.56 23.51
CA LYS A 123 -7.75 11.02 22.72
C LYS A 123 -7.41 12.19 21.80
N GLU A 124 -6.52 13.06 22.25
CA GLU A 124 -6.06 14.25 21.50
C GLU A 124 -4.91 13.93 20.54
N GLU A 125 -3.93 13.13 20.98
CA GLU A 125 -2.72 12.88 20.17
C GLU A 125 -2.83 11.69 19.22
N THR A 126 -3.67 10.70 19.51
CA THR A 126 -3.82 9.50 18.65
C THR A 126 -4.19 9.84 17.20
N PRO A 127 -5.13 10.76 16.90
CA PRO A 127 -5.47 11.10 15.52
C PRO A 127 -4.27 11.64 14.71
N LEU A 128 -3.37 12.40 15.34
CA LEU A 128 -2.17 12.92 14.69
C LEU A 128 -1.15 11.80 14.43
N LEU A 129 -0.99 10.87 15.39
CA LEU A 129 -0.13 9.70 15.24
C LEU A 129 -0.66 8.76 14.16
N GLU A 130 -1.97 8.55 14.09
CA GLU A 130 -2.64 7.73 13.07
C GLU A 130 -2.45 8.32 11.67
N ARG A 131 -2.59 9.64 11.51
CA ARG A 131 -2.35 10.31 10.23
C ARG A 131 -0.91 10.12 9.76
N ARG A 132 0.07 10.36 10.63
CA ARG A 132 1.50 10.16 10.33
C ARG A 132 1.80 8.70 10.00
N LEU A 133 1.21 7.77 10.74
CA LEU A 133 1.33 6.34 10.50
C LEU A 133 0.79 5.94 9.12
N GLN A 134 -0.37 6.47 8.75
CA GLN A 134 -1.01 6.22 7.46
C GLN A 134 -0.18 6.77 6.30
N GLU A 135 0.43 7.95 6.46
CA GLU A 135 1.36 8.53 5.49
C GLU A 135 2.60 7.62 5.30
N LEU A 136 3.17 7.11 6.40
CA LEU A 136 4.30 6.17 6.36
C LEU A 136 3.95 4.84 5.69
N LEU A 137 2.79 4.26 6.02
CA LEU A 137 2.29 3.02 5.41
C LEU A 137 2.02 3.19 3.92
N THR A 138 1.40 4.31 3.54
CA THR A 138 1.12 4.63 2.14
C THR A 138 2.42 4.71 1.34
N TYR A 139 3.43 5.39 1.89
CA TYR A 139 4.75 5.45 1.28
C TYR A 139 5.40 4.06 1.14
N LEU A 140 5.38 3.26 2.21
CA LEU A 140 5.92 1.90 2.23
C LEU A 140 5.32 1.07 1.09
N LEU A 141 3.99 1.09 0.95
CA LEU A 141 3.27 0.30 -0.05
C LEU A 141 3.56 0.77 -1.48
N LYS A 142 3.67 2.08 -1.70
CA LYS A 142 4.01 2.64 -3.03
C LYS A 142 5.44 2.31 -3.43
N SER A 143 6.38 2.38 -2.48
CA SER A 143 7.81 2.27 -2.73
C SER A 143 8.32 0.82 -2.70
N ALA A 144 7.56 -0.10 -2.11
CA ALA A 144 7.97 -1.49 -1.95
C ALA A 144 7.79 -2.34 -3.21
N PHE A 145 6.98 -1.93 -4.19
CA PHE A 145 6.76 -2.72 -5.41
C PHE A 145 7.65 -2.22 -6.54
N VAL A 146 8.70 -2.98 -6.84
CA VAL A 146 9.76 -2.60 -7.77
C VAL A 146 9.92 -3.62 -8.89
N VAL A 147 10.44 -3.18 -10.04
CA VAL A 147 10.84 -4.07 -11.13
C VAL A 147 12.27 -4.52 -10.87
N GLU A 148 12.46 -5.73 -10.35
CA GLU A 148 13.78 -6.30 -10.05
C GLU A 148 14.57 -6.60 -11.33
N GLN A 149 13.91 -7.23 -12.32
CA GLN A 149 14.52 -7.55 -13.61
C GLN A 149 13.75 -6.85 -14.73
N GLN A 150 14.44 -5.92 -15.40
CA GLN A 150 13.89 -5.19 -16.53
C GLN A 150 13.59 -6.12 -17.73
N PRO A 151 12.58 -5.80 -18.56
CA PRO A 151 12.20 -6.60 -19.71
C PRO A 151 13.39 -6.91 -20.62
N SER A 152 13.63 -8.19 -20.87
CA SER A 152 14.78 -8.65 -21.66
C SER A 152 14.48 -9.93 -22.42
N MET A 153 15.06 -10.09 -23.60
CA MET A 153 14.94 -11.30 -24.42
C MET A 153 16.06 -12.30 -24.08
N PRO A 154 15.76 -13.61 -23.95
CA PRO A 154 16.80 -14.62 -23.79
C PRO A 154 17.68 -14.64 -25.04
N ASN A 155 19.00 -14.60 -24.84
CA ASN A 155 20.05 -14.57 -25.86
C ASN A 155 20.25 -13.25 -26.63
N ALA A 156 19.50 -12.18 -26.34
CA ALA A 156 19.84 -10.86 -26.85
C ALA A 156 21.04 -10.31 -26.05
N CYS A 157 22.22 -10.25 -26.68
CA CYS A 157 23.48 -9.79 -26.08
C CYS A 157 23.28 -8.51 -25.25
N LYS A 158 23.12 -8.64 -23.92
CA LYS A 158 23.19 -7.56 -22.91
C LYS A 158 22.43 -6.26 -23.26
N ARG A 159 21.29 -6.34 -23.96
CA ARG A 159 20.45 -5.17 -24.28
C ARG A 159 19.06 -5.30 -23.67
N PRO A 160 18.94 -5.15 -22.34
CA PRO A 160 17.62 -5.04 -21.70
C PRO A 160 16.87 -3.83 -22.26
N LEU A 161 15.54 -3.83 -22.11
CA LEU A 161 14.60 -2.81 -22.60
C LEU A 161 14.37 -2.76 -24.11
N VAL A 162 15.19 -3.43 -24.92
CA VAL A 162 14.97 -3.56 -26.37
C VAL A 162 14.23 -4.86 -26.65
N LEU A 163 12.94 -4.75 -26.99
CA LEU A 163 12.07 -5.90 -27.26
C LEU A 163 11.73 -6.00 -28.74
N ARG A 164 11.82 -7.20 -29.29
CA ARG A 164 11.37 -7.51 -30.65
C ARG A 164 9.99 -8.12 -30.61
N THR A 165 9.07 -7.64 -31.45
CA THR A 165 7.75 -8.26 -31.64
C THR A 165 7.89 -9.74 -31.98
N THR A 166 6.95 -10.57 -31.54
CA THR A 166 6.94 -12.05 -31.69
C THR A 166 8.07 -12.81 -30.98
N SER A 167 9.10 -12.11 -30.47
CA SER A 167 10.16 -12.75 -29.69
C SER A 167 9.73 -12.90 -28.23
N LYS A 168 10.20 -13.97 -27.59
CA LYS A 168 9.94 -14.21 -26.17
C LYS A 168 10.79 -13.26 -25.33
N PHE A 169 10.22 -12.72 -24.26
CA PHE A 169 10.94 -11.94 -23.26
C PHE A 169 10.50 -12.32 -21.84
N SER A 170 11.29 -11.87 -20.87
CA SER A 170 11.02 -12.05 -19.44
C SER A 170 11.15 -10.72 -18.70
N ALA A 171 10.40 -10.58 -17.61
CA ALA A 171 10.49 -9.47 -16.68
C ALA A 171 10.09 -9.93 -15.28
N ARG A 172 10.73 -9.38 -14.24
CA ARG A 172 10.48 -9.76 -12.85
C ARG A 172 10.14 -8.54 -12.02
N ALA A 173 9.02 -8.60 -11.33
CA ALA A 173 8.64 -7.64 -10.31
C ALA A 173 8.79 -8.25 -8.91
N ARG A 174 9.10 -7.43 -7.93
CA ARG A 174 9.26 -7.83 -6.53
C ARG A 174 8.54 -6.84 -5.61
N LEU A 175 7.77 -7.37 -4.67
CA LEU A 175 7.27 -6.63 -3.52
C LEU A 175 8.23 -6.86 -2.35
N LEU A 176 8.98 -5.83 -1.99
CA LEU A 176 10.01 -5.86 -0.93
C LEU A 176 9.45 -6.04 0.48
N VAL A 177 8.13 -5.96 0.64
CA VAL A 177 7.45 -6.09 1.93
C VAL A 177 6.44 -7.22 1.89
N ARG A 178 6.59 -8.19 2.79
CA ARG A 178 5.59 -9.23 2.99
C ARG A 178 4.63 -8.82 4.10
N LEU A 179 3.38 -8.50 3.78
CA LEU A 179 2.43 -7.97 4.79
C LEU A 179 1.73 -9.05 5.66
N HIS A 180 1.83 -10.35 5.32
CA HIS A 180 0.99 -11.47 5.83
C HIS A 180 -0.49 -11.31 5.41
N ASP A 181 -1.30 -12.34 5.13
CA ASP A 181 -1.42 -13.71 5.66
C ASP A 181 -1.22 -14.79 4.57
N ARG A 182 -0.73 -15.98 4.92
CA ARG A 182 -0.32 -17.07 4.00
C ARG A 182 -1.45 -17.67 3.15
N ASN A 183 -2.70 -17.26 3.40
CA ASN A 183 -3.90 -17.93 2.87
C ASN A 183 -4.44 -17.34 1.56
N HIS A 184 -3.98 -16.17 1.12
CA HIS A 184 -4.46 -15.55 -0.13
C HIS A 184 -3.27 -15.12 -0.99
N GLY A 185 -3.05 -15.84 -2.09
CA GLY A 185 -2.02 -15.48 -3.05
C GLY A 185 -2.30 -14.11 -3.67
N MET A 186 -1.36 -13.17 -3.57
CA MET A 186 -1.45 -11.90 -4.29
C MET A 186 -1.16 -12.15 -5.77
N GLU A 187 -1.95 -11.56 -6.66
CA GLU A 187 -1.77 -11.68 -8.10
C GLU A 187 -1.26 -10.36 -8.69
N ALA A 188 -0.21 -10.39 -9.51
CA ALA A 188 0.23 -9.27 -10.32
C ALA A 188 -0.23 -9.47 -11.76
N ARG A 189 -0.64 -8.38 -12.41
CA ARG A 189 -0.88 -8.34 -13.85
C ARG A 189 0.14 -7.46 -14.56
N ILE A 190 0.51 -7.83 -15.76
CA ILE A 190 1.43 -7.09 -16.62
C ILE A 190 0.68 -6.56 -17.86
N HIS A 191 0.91 -5.30 -18.19
CA HIS A 191 0.28 -4.61 -19.31
C HIS A 191 1.29 -3.71 -20.02
N ILE A 192 1.04 -3.38 -21.29
CA ILE A 192 1.80 -2.39 -22.05
C ILE A 192 0.89 -1.21 -22.40
N ASP A 193 1.46 -0.02 -22.52
CA ASP A 193 0.73 1.18 -22.91
C ASP A 193 0.02 1.06 -24.27
N ARG A 194 -0.92 1.98 -24.52
CA ARG A 194 -1.83 1.92 -25.68
C ARG A 194 -1.37 2.75 -26.87
N PHE A 195 -0.21 3.40 -26.79
CA PHE A 195 0.38 4.09 -27.93
C PHE A 195 0.84 3.03 -28.94
N ARG A 196 0.42 3.14 -30.21
CA ARG A 196 0.51 2.06 -31.22
C ARG A 196 0.18 0.66 -30.64
N LYS A 197 -0.99 0.53 -30.01
CA LYS A 197 -1.57 -0.69 -29.41
C LYS A 197 -0.74 -1.98 -29.59
N PHE A 198 0.18 -2.25 -28.67
CA PHE A 198 0.79 -3.58 -28.56
C PHE A 198 0.01 -4.40 -27.52
N ASN A 199 -0.07 -5.72 -27.74
CA ASN A 199 -0.64 -6.65 -26.78
C ASN A 199 0.46 -7.60 -26.29
N ILE A 200 0.50 -7.81 -24.97
CA ILE A 200 1.25 -8.90 -24.36
C ILE A 200 0.42 -10.17 -24.56
N LEU A 201 0.96 -11.12 -25.30
CA LEU A 201 0.38 -12.45 -25.47
C LEU A 201 1.06 -13.41 -24.49
N THR A 202 0.27 -14.37 -23.97
CA THR A 202 0.47 -15.28 -22.83
C THR A 202 -0.17 -14.80 -21.52
N SER A 203 -0.05 -15.57 -20.43
CA SER A 203 -0.65 -15.22 -19.12
C SER A 203 -0.15 -13.86 -18.66
N SER A 204 -1.00 -12.85 -18.80
CA SER A 204 -0.76 -11.48 -18.36
C SER A 204 -0.95 -11.31 -16.84
N SER A 205 -1.09 -12.42 -16.12
CA SER A 205 -1.39 -12.48 -14.70
C SER A 205 -0.58 -13.60 -14.04
N LYS A 206 0.00 -13.34 -12.89
CA LYS A 206 0.82 -14.31 -12.17
C LYS A 206 0.83 -14.05 -10.66
N THR A 207 0.67 -15.11 -9.89
CA THR A 207 0.71 -15.07 -8.43
C THR A 207 2.12 -14.78 -7.93
N LEU A 208 2.22 -13.91 -6.94
CA LEU A 208 3.45 -13.61 -6.23
C LEU A 208 3.84 -14.79 -5.35
N LEU A 209 5.08 -15.24 -5.49
CA LEU A 209 5.65 -16.34 -4.72
C LEU A 209 6.54 -15.79 -3.62
N ALA A 210 6.47 -16.42 -2.45
CA ALA A 210 7.37 -16.10 -1.35
C ALA A 210 8.64 -16.95 -1.42
N GLY A 211 9.78 -16.36 -1.06
CA GLY A 211 10.99 -17.11 -0.75
C GLY A 211 10.87 -17.88 0.57
N ASP A 212 11.88 -18.73 0.83
CA ASP A 212 11.96 -19.56 2.03
C ASP A 212 12.19 -18.74 3.30
N ASN A 213 12.86 -17.58 3.19
CA ASN A 213 13.08 -16.68 4.32
C ASN A 213 11.91 -15.67 4.47
N PRO A 214 11.36 -15.46 5.68
CA PRO A 214 10.36 -14.42 5.93
C PRO A 214 10.85 -12.98 5.66
N GLN A 215 12.15 -12.75 5.55
CA GLN A 215 12.75 -11.47 5.14
C GLN A 215 12.74 -11.25 3.63
N ASP A 216 12.57 -12.32 2.84
CA ASP A 216 12.54 -12.21 1.39
C ASP A 216 11.22 -11.56 0.94
N GLY A 217 11.34 -10.61 0.01
CA GLY A 217 10.21 -10.05 -0.70
C GLY A 217 9.41 -11.12 -1.47
N LEU A 218 8.20 -10.74 -1.88
CA LEU A 218 7.38 -11.56 -2.76
C LEU A 218 7.75 -11.31 -4.22
N VAL A 219 8.01 -12.36 -5.00
CA VAL A 219 8.50 -12.26 -6.37
C VAL A 219 7.44 -12.70 -7.39
N CYS A 220 7.31 -11.94 -8.46
CA CYS A 220 6.52 -12.30 -9.63
C CYS A 220 7.41 -12.33 -10.87
N ASP A 221 7.74 -13.54 -11.34
CA ASP A 221 8.63 -13.74 -12.48
C ASP A 221 7.84 -14.05 -13.75
N PHE A 222 7.65 -13.10 -14.66
CA PHE A 222 7.01 -13.35 -15.94
C PHE A 222 8.03 -13.85 -16.96
N GLN A 223 7.83 -15.06 -17.44
CA GLN A 223 8.70 -15.69 -18.43
C GLN A 223 7.91 -15.99 -19.71
N TYR A 224 8.59 -15.97 -20.84
CA TYR A 224 8.02 -16.32 -22.15
C TYR A 224 6.86 -15.41 -22.61
N LEU A 225 6.88 -14.14 -22.22
CA LEU A 225 5.96 -13.13 -22.73
C LEU A 225 6.27 -12.82 -24.19
N THR A 226 5.28 -12.42 -24.98
CA THR A 226 5.49 -12.01 -26.39
C THR A 226 4.68 -10.76 -26.72
N LEU A 227 5.26 -9.84 -27.51
CA LEU A 227 4.56 -8.63 -27.96
C LEU A 227 4.00 -8.82 -29.37
N ARG A 228 2.75 -8.42 -29.57
CA ARG A 228 2.11 -8.37 -30.89
C ARG A 228 1.46 -7.02 -31.12
N GLU A 229 1.75 -6.43 -32.27
CA GLU A 229 1.10 -5.21 -32.74
C GLU A 229 -0.38 -5.47 -33.04
N GLN A 230 -1.25 -4.61 -32.53
CA GLN A 230 -2.67 -4.61 -32.83
C GLN A 230 -2.92 -3.73 -34.05
N LYS A 231 -3.14 -4.36 -35.20
CA LYS A 231 -3.61 -3.65 -36.39
C LYS A 231 -5.06 -3.20 -36.17
N ASP A 232 -5.32 -1.91 -36.30
CA ASP A 232 -6.68 -1.38 -36.27
C ASP A 232 -7.45 -1.88 -37.51
N SER A 233 -8.40 -2.79 -37.29
CA SER A 233 -9.26 -3.39 -38.30
C SER A 233 -10.33 -2.44 -38.87
N ARG A 234 -10.13 -1.11 -38.77
CA ARG A 234 -11.06 -0.10 -39.31
C ARG A 234 -10.69 0.44 -40.69
N SER A 235 -9.54 0.09 -41.28
CA SER A 235 -9.25 0.44 -42.68
C SER A 235 -9.65 -0.69 -43.64
N GLY A 236 -10.95 -0.80 -43.89
CA GLY A 236 -11.44 -1.48 -45.08
C GLY A 236 -10.93 -0.77 -46.34
N LYS A 237 -10.37 -1.56 -47.27
CA LYS A 237 -10.07 -1.26 -48.69
C LYS A 237 -9.73 0.20 -49.04
N GLY A 238 -8.45 0.44 -49.29
CA GLY A 238 -7.98 1.56 -50.13
C GLY A 238 -7.49 2.76 -49.34
N GLY A 239 -6.23 2.74 -48.95
CA GLY A 239 -5.58 3.87 -48.29
C GLY A 239 -4.12 3.59 -48.04
N LYS A 240 -3.29 3.82 -49.06
CA LYS A 240 -1.84 3.95 -48.91
C LYS A 240 -1.59 5.29 -48.21
N GLY A 241 -1.59 5.30 -46.88
CA GLY A 241 -1.41 6.53 -46.10
C GLY A 241 -1.26 6.27 -44.60
N SER A 242 -0.13 6.75 -44.06
CA SER A 242 0.18 7.03 -42.65
C SER A 242 0.19 5.86 -41.65
N GLY A 243 1.09 4.88 -41.86
CA GLY A 243 1.62 4.04 -40.78
C GLY A 243 2.77 4.69 -40.00
N GLU A 244 3.03 5.98 -40.24
CA GLU A 244 4.00 6.78 -39.49
C GLU A 244 3.24 7.52 -38.39
N GLY A 245 3.32 7.01 -37.17
CA GLY A 245 3.28 7.92 -36.02
C GLY A 245 4.43 8.94 -36.14
N PRO A 246 4.41 10.02 -35.35
CA PRO A 246 5.30 11.17 -35.52
C PRO A 246 6.81 10.88 -35.35
N LEU A 247 7.17 9.65 -34.95
CA LEU A 247 8.55 9.20 -34.71
C LEU A 247 8.84 7.92 -35.51
N VAL A 248 10.10 7.75 -35.92
CA VAL A 248 10.60 6.50 -36.50
C VAL A 248 10.48 5.39 -35.45
N VAL A 249 10.13 4.16 -35.86
CA VAL A 249 9.84 3.00 -34.97
C VAL A 249 10.93 2.74 -33.90
N THR A 250 12.17 3.18 -34.13
CA THR A 250 13.30 3.03 -33.21
C THR A 250 13.38 4.09 -32.10
N GLU A 251 12.61 5.17 -32.19
CA GLU A 251 12.58 6.29 -31.24
C GLU A 251 11.33 6.26 -30.34
N GLU A 252 10.42 5.32 -30.58
CA GLU A 252 9.21 5.16 -29.79
C GLU A 252 9.48 4.31 -28.54
N LEU A 253 9.13 4.86 -27.38
CA LEU A 253 9.26 4.21 -26.09
C LEU A 253 7.88 3.73 -25.62
N HIS A 254 7.84 2.52 -25.07
CA HIS A 254 6.65 1.93 -24.47
C HIS A 254 6.89 1.60 -23.00
N LEU A 255 5.87 1.82 -22.19
CA LEU A 255 5.87 1.48 -20.77
C LEU A 255 5.17 0.15 -20.53
N ILE A 256 5.90 -0.79 -19.92
CA ILE A 256 5.34 -2.02 -19.37
C ILE A 256 5.01 -1.78 -17.89
N THR A 257 3.74 -1.92 -17.54
CA THR A 257 3.21 -1.65 -16.20
C THR A 257 2.83 -2.94 -15.50
N PHE A 258 3.26 -3.08 -14.25
CA PHE A 258 2.83 -4.14 -13.35
C PHE A 258 1.80 -3.59 -12.36
N THR A 259 0.67 -4.26 -12.21
CA THR A 259 -0.38 -3.89 -11.26
C THR A 259 -0.65 -5.04 -10.32
N LEU A 260 -0.56 -4.82 -9.01
CA LEU A 260 -0.99 -5.80 -8.02
C LEU A 260 -2.53 -5.78 -7.94
N ALA A 261 -3.19 -6.91 -8.19
CA ALA A 261 -4.64 -7.04 -8.03
C ALA A 261 -5.08 -6.79 -6.57
N ALA A 262 -4.18 -6.99 -5.61
CA ALA A 262 -4.38 -6.64 -4.21
C ALA A 262 -4.61 -5.13 -4.00
N TRP A 263 -4.10 -4.24 -4.87
CA TRP A 263 -4.42 -2.81 -4.76
C TRP A 263 -5.90 -2.54 -4.99
N ALA A 264 -6.56 -3.27 -5.89
CA ALA A 264 -8.01 -3.14 -6.05
C ALA A 264 -8.74 -3.58 -4.78
N SER A 265 -8.32 -4.69 -4.15
CA SER A 265 -8.87 -5.14 -2.86
C SER A 265 -8.58 -4.15 -1.72
N ILE A 266 -7.37 -3.62 -1.63
CA ILE A 266 -6.99 -2.61 -0.64
C ILE A 266 -7.78 -1.32 -0.85
N LEU A 267 -7.94 -0.88 -2.10
CA LEU A 267 -8.77 0.28 -2.44
C LEU A 267 -10.23 0.01 -2.10
N TRP A 268 -10.78 -1.17 -2.42
CA TRP A 268 -12.17 -1.53 -2.13
C TRP A 268 -12.44 -1.61 -0.63
N PHE A 269 -11.53 -2.23 0.12
CA PHE A 269 -11.56 -2.29 1.58
C PHE A 269 -11.48 -0.89 2.18
N ASN A 270 -10.44 -0.10 1.88
CA ASN A 270 -10.31 1.25 2.48
C ASN A 270 -11.42 2.21 2.04
N MET A 271 -11.91 2.10 0.81
CA MET A 271 -13.00 2.92 0.29
C MET A 271 -14.32 2.70 1.05
N LEU A 272 -14.61 1.44 1.41
CA LEU A 272 -15.92 1.03 1.90
C LEU A 272 -15.92 0.57 3.36
N ASN A 273 -14.76 0.34 3.98
CA ASN A 273 -14.71 -0.13 5.36
C ASN A 273 -15.08 0.96 6.39
N SER A 274 -15.00 2.23 5.99
CA SER A 274 -15.64 3.33 6.73
C SER A 274 -17.17 3.23 6.78
N VAL A 275 -17.78 2.42 5.90
CA VAL A 275 -19.24 2.19 5.81
C VAL A 275 -19.68 0.93 6.58
N SER A 276 -18.80 -0.07 6.76
CA SER A 276 -19.08 -1.31 7.51
C SER A 276 -18.71 -1.27 9.00
N GLY A 277 -17.87 -0.32 9.43
CA GLY A 277 -17.65 -0.02 10.85
C GLY A 277 -16.66 -0.93 11.59
N ASP A 278 -16.06 -1.93 10.92
CA ASP A 278 -15.02 -2.79 11.52
C ASP A 278 -13.68 -2.69 10.75
N PRO A 279 -12.69 -1.93 11.27
CA PRO A 279 -11.37 -1.78 10.64
C PRO A 279 -10.56 -3.08 10.57
N MET A 280 -11.01 -4.16 11.23
CA MET A 280 -10.36 -5.47 11.25
C MET A 280 -11.22 -6.58 10.61
N ASP A 281 -12.20 -6.24 9.76
CA ASP A 281 -13.03 -7.25 9.08
C ASP A 281 -12.21 -8.10 8.10
N GLN A 282 -11.66 -9.19 8.62
CA GLN A 282 -10.92 -10.19 7.86
C GLN A 282 -11.83 -10.98 6.89
N GLN A 283 -13.15 -10.89 7.04
CA GLN A 283 -14.14 -11.52 6.18
C GLN A 283 -14.81 -10.55 5.21
N PHE A 284 -14.33 -9.31 5.08
CA PHE A 284 -14.93 -8.26 4.24
C PHE A 284 -15.23 -8.72 2.79
N PHE A 285 -14.36 -9.55 2.20
CA PHE A 285 -14.54 -10.07 0.84
C PHE A 285 -15.38 -11.34 0.73
N SER A 286 -15.89 -11.89 1.84
CA SER A 286 -16.88 -12.98 1.83
C SER A 286 -18.23 -12.50 1.29
N LYS A 287 -18.57 -11.22 1.49
CA LYS A 287 -19.74 -10.55 0.91
C LYS A 287 -19.46 -9.05 0.71
N PRO A 288 -18.68 -8.67 -0.32
CA PRO A 288 -18.20 -7.29 -0.46
C PRO A 288 -19.37 -6.32 -0.72
N PRO A 289 -19.43 -5.19 -0.01
CA PRO A 289 -20.48 -4.19 -0.23
C PRO A 289 -20.33 -3.53 -1.61
N PRO A 290 -21.45 -3.17 -2.27
CA PRO A 290 -21.41 -2.42 -3.52
C PRO A 290 -20.92 -0.99 -3.29
N ALA A 291 -20.00 -0.52 -4.12
CA ALA A 291 -19.47 0.83 -4.03
C ALA A 291 -20.41 1.84 -4.72
N PRO A 292 -20.85 2.91 -4.04
CA PRO A 292 -21.57 3.99 -4.70
C PRO A 292 -20.65 4.74 -5.67
N TRP A 293 -21.14 5.04 -6.87
CA TRP A 293 -20.36 5.66 -7.94
C TRP A 293 -19.62 6.94 -7.53
N PRO A 294 -20.21 7.90 -6.79
CA PRO A 294 -19.50 9.11 -6.37
C PRO A 294 -18.21 8.80 -5.59
N ARG A 295 -18.25 7.77 -4.74
CA ARG A 295 -17.10 7.36 -3.93
C ARG A 295 -16.05 6.63 -4.76
N LEU A 296 -16.49 5.77 -5.69
CA LEU A 296 -15.59 5.09 -6.61
C LEU A 296 -14.91 6.07 -7.58
N ALA A 297 -15.65 7.05 -8.10
CA ALA A 297 -15.15 8.10 -9.00
C ALA A 297 -14.06 8.96 -8.35
N GLU A 298 -14.26 9.33 -7.09
CA GLU A 298 -13.28 10.06 -6.29
C GLU A 298 -11.99 9.24 -6.10
N VAL A 299 -12.11 7.98 -5.67
CA VAL A 299 -10.96 7.08 -5.49
C VAL A 299 -10.21 6.84 -6.80
N LEU A 300 -10.92 6.68 -7.91
CA LEU A 300 -10.33 6.56 -9.25
C LEU A 300 -9.58 7.84 -9.64
N SER A 301 -10.15 9.02 -9.39
CA SER A 301 -9.47 10.30 -9.64
C SER A 301 -8.17 10.41 -8.82
N TRP A 302 -8.18 10.01 -7.55
CA TRP A 302 -6.97 9.98 -6.72
C TRP A 302 -5.89 9.03 -7.26
N GLN A 303 -6.26 7.92 -7.90
CA GLN A 303 -5.27 7.03 -8.52
C GLN A 303 -4.55 7.71 -9.70
N PHE A 304 -5.27 8.49 -10.50
CA PHE A 304 -4.69 9.23 -11.61
C PHE A 304 -3.88 10.44 -11.13
N GLU A 305 -4.40 11.18 -10.16
CA GLU A 305 -3.71 12.32 -9.55
C GLU A 305 -2.40 11.91 -8.88
N SER A 306 -2.39 10.75 -8.23
CA SER A 306 -1.19 10.20 -7.58
C SER A 306 -0.08 9.78 -8.55
N VAL A 307 -0.36 9.60 -9.84
CA VAL A 307 0.61 9.08 -10.83
C VAL A 307 0.92 10.09 -11.92
N ALA A 308 -0.06 10.91 -12.31
CA ALA A 308 0.03 11.84 -13.43
C ALA A 308 -0.08 13.32 -13.00
N GLU A 309 0.01 13.61 -11.69
CA GLU A 309 -0.09 14.96 -11.09
C GLU A 309 -1.40 15.69 -11.40
N ARG A 310 -2.37 15.02 -12.03
CA ARG A 310 -3.68 15.54 -12.39
C ARG A 310 -4.72 14.44 -12.28
N GLY A 311 -5.79 14.73 -11.56
CA GLY A 311 -6.96 13.84 -11.45
C GLY A 311 -7.77 13.72 -12.75
N LEU A 312 -8.83 12.93 -12.68
CA LEU A 312 -9.75 12.74 -13.80
C LEU A 312 -10.71 13.93 -13.90
N SER A 313 -10.87 14.49 -15.11
CA SER A 313 -11.89 15.51 -15.37
C SER A 313 -13.30 14.91 -15.29
N ARG A 314 -14.31 15.78 -15.17
CA ARG A 314 -15.71 15.38 -15.16
C ARG A 314 -16.10 14.56 -16.38
N ASP A 315 -15.59 14.93 -17.56
CA ASP A 315 -15.87 14.22 -18.81
C ASP A 315 -15.23 12.82 -18.83
N HIS A 316 -14.02 12.67 -18.28
CA HIS A 316 -13.37 11.36 -18.13
C HIS A 316 -14.13 10.46 -17.14
N LEU A 317 -14.61 11.03 -16.04
CA LEU A 317 -15.42 10.30 -15.06
C LEU A 317 -16.77 9.87 -15.66
N LEU A 318 -17.44 10.74 -16.44
CA LEU A 318 -18.67 10.38 -17.15
C LEU A 318 -18.46 9.24 -18.14
N MET A 319 -17.38 9.28 -18.93
CA MET A 319 -17.03 8.18 -19.84
C MET A 319 -16.79 6.86 -19.11
N LEU A 320 -16.13 6.90 -17.95
CA LEU A 320 -15.92 5.71 -17.11
C LEU A 320 -17.24 5.19 -16.52
N ALA A 321 -18.14 6.09 -16.11
CA ALA A 321 -19.47 5.74 -15.60
C ALA A 321 -20.30 5.03 -16.68
N GLU A 322 -20.39 5.59 -17.88
CA GLU A 322 -21.11 5.00 -19.03
C GLU A 322 -20.55 3.62 -19.39
N LYS A 323 -19.25 3.42 -19.21
CA LYS A 323 -18.60 2.13 -19.50
C LYS A 323 -18.90 1.06 -18.45
N LEU A 324 -19.14 1.46 -17.20
CA LEU A 324 -19.43 0.54 -16.08
C LEU A 324 -20.92 0.23 -15.94
N PHE A 325 -21.79 1.22 -16.21
CA PHE A 325 -23.23 1.10 -16.01
C PHE A 325 -24.04 1.05 -17.32
N GLY A 326 -23.39 1.21 -18.48
CA GLY A 326 -24.05 1.40 -19.77
C GLY A 326 -24.43 2.86 -20.01
N LYS A 327 -24.87 3.17 -21.22
CA LYS A 327 -25.52 4.46 -21.51
C LYS A 327 -26.89 4.46 -20.84
N ALA A 328 -27.18 5.52 -20.09
CA ALA A 328 -28.53 5.80 -19.58
C ALA A 328 -29.52 5.96 -20.74
#